data_AF-A0A953YAE9-F1
#
_entry.id   AF-A0A953YAE9-F1
#
_cell.length_a   1.000
_cell.length_b   1.000
_cell.length_c   1.000
_cell.angle_alpha   90.00
_cell.angle_beta   90.00
_cell.angle_gamma   90.00
#
_symmetry.space_group_name_H-M   'P 1'
#
loop_
_entity.id
_entity.type
_entity.pdbx_description
1 polymer ?
#
loop_
_entity_poly.entity_id
_entity_poly.type
_entity_poly.pdbx_seq_one_letter_code
_entity_poly.pdbx_strand_id
1 'polypeptide(L)'
;MQFSTTSALVFAALLGAASASLADGLSARIWNEGKRGHVEVKGSAAQFPDGTELRVEVVVKGNFSRPMVGAFFRARVQGGQFVQEETRPAEFPPLSYTVKLKLQVNNQAPPVRKLIEQKFGWPRSHTEELDFADVTVGTEAESARFRLEILRRLLALSEELIQVVNTLEPGTAKPIADNPDWEATHTAFVKQARVLGGKVRRFSREFAVLPDQDLLDTLSNSLNKLSAIAQHMEKGLDPAGAQRDLGYVRRWSTGLHADVNGRLPVEERVGLPGARPKDPGEDEDPEDEDPEDEDR
;
A
#
# COMPACT_ATOMS: atom_id res chain seq x y z
N MET A 1 -44.46 54.83 21.04
CA MET A 1 -43.57 53.85 21.70
C MET A 1 -43.07 52.90 20.62
N GLN A 2 -41.90 53.16 20.07
CA GLN A 2 -41.24 52.33 19.05
C GLN A 2 -39.96 51.79 19.70
N PHE A 3 -39.84 50.47 19.80
CA PHE A 3 -38.68 49.82 20.38
C PHE A 3 -37.66 49.47 19.29
N SER A 4 -36.44 49.91 19.56
CA SER A 4 -35.19 49.70 18.81
C SER A 4 -34.91 48.21 18.57
N THR A 5 -34.68 47.84 17.31
CA THR A 5 -34.10 46.56 16.90
C THR A 5 -32.60 46.77 16.69
N THR A 6 -31.81 46.37 17.69
CA THR A 6 -30.36 46.42 17.65
C THR A 6 -29.83 44.99 17.63
N SER A 7 -28.91 44.73 16.69
CA SER A 7 -27.87 43.69 16.74
C SER A 7 -28.31 42.22 16.63
N ALA A 8 -28.14 41.65 15.44
CA ALA A 8 -27.87 40.23 15.29
C ALA A 8 -26.75 40.01 14.24
N LEU A 9 -25.63 39.49 14.76
CA LEU A 9 -24.71 38.55 14.11
C LEU A 9 -23.75 39.07 13.02
N VAL A 10 -22.68 39.71 13.48
CA VAL A 10 -21.32 39.49 12.98
C VAL A 10 -20.67 38.49 13.94
N PHE A 11 -20.26 37.31 13.48
CA PHE A 11 -19.10 36.52 13.95
C PHE A 11 -19.10 35.15 13.25
N ALA A 12 -18.77 35.13 11.96
CA ALA A 12 -18.21 33.95 11.31
C ALA A 12 -16.70 34.16 11.23
N ALA A 13 -16.00 33.88 12.33
CA ALA A 13 -14.54 33.96 12.41
C ALA A 13 -13.96 32.56 12.58
N LEU A 14 -13.26 32.10 11.54
CA LEU A 14 -12.02 31.32 11.62
C LEU A 14 -11.96 30.20 12.67
N LEU A 15 -12.45 29.01 12.31
CA LEU A 15 -11.94 27.74 12.81
C LEU A 15 -10.92 27.18 11.80
N GLY A 16 -9.86 27.96 11.57
CA GLY A 16 -8.60 27.42 11.06
C GLY A 16 -7.86 26.85 12.26
N ALA A 17 -8.07 25.57 12.56
CA ALA A 17 -7.33 24.86 13.59
C ALA A 17 -5.85 24.81 13.18
N ALA A 18 -5.07 25.77 13.65
CA ALA A 18 -3.63 25.65 13.72
C ALA A 18 -3.35 24.53 14.72
N SER A 19 -3.03 23.34 14.23
CA SER A 19 -2.44 22.26 15.01
C SER A 19 -1.07 22.75 15.49
N ALA A 20 -1.02 23.45 16.63
CA ALA A 20 0.23 23.72 17.31
C ALA A 20 0.83 22.36 17.68
N SER A 21 2.02 22.04 17.15
CA SER A 21 2.68 20.78 17.51
C SER A 21 2.88 20.81 19.03
N LEU A 22 2.40 19.76 19.70
CA LEU A 22 2.50 19.69 21.15
C LEU A 22 3.92 19.31 21.57
N ALA A 23 4.68 18.65 20.69
CA ALA A 23 6.10 18.38 20.87
C ALA A 23 6.95 19.47 20.20
N ASP A 24 8.02 19.90 20.90
CA ASP A 24 9.05 20.76 20.33
C ASP A 24 10.06 19.88 19.55
N GLY A 25 9.96 19.95 18.22
CA GLY A 25 11.01 19.53 17.28
C GLY A 25 11.33 18.03 17.27
N LEU A 26 10.51 17.23 16.60
CA LEU A 26 10.85 15.87 16.20
C LEU A 26 12.06 15.87 15.26
N SER A 27 13.16 15.26 15.71
CA SER A 27 14.30 14.93 14.86
C SER A 27 14.22 13.45 14.48
N ALA A 28 14.17 13.17 13.19
CA ALA A 28 14.15 11.81 12.66
C ALA A 28 15.27 11.58 11.64
N ARG A 29 15.87 10.40 11.67
CA ARG A 29 16.86 9.94 10.70
C ARG A 29 16.56 8.51 10.29
N ILE A 30 16.68 8.22 8.99
CA ILE A 30 16.57 6.88 8.41
C ILE A 30 17.85 6.60 7.62
N TRP A 31 18.45 5.44 7.81
CA TRP A 31 19.60 4.98 7.03
C TRP A 31 19.62 3.46 6.92
N ASN A 32 20.42 2.93 5.99
CA ASN A 32 20.60 1.49 5.83
C ASN A 32 22.05 1.10 6.19
N GLU A 33 22.21 -0.06 6.84
CA GLU A 33 23.48 -0.74 7.07
C GLU A 33 23.41 -2.13 6.44
N GLY A 34 23.92 -2.26 5.22
CA GLY A 34 23.67 -3.45 4.38
C GLY A 34 22.17 -3.60 4.08
N LYS A 35 21.62 -4.80 4.31
CA LYS A 35 20.18 -5.10 4.08
C LYS A 35 19.28 -4.80 5.28
N ARG A 36 19.73 -3.96 6.20
CA ARG A 36 18.97 -3.60 7.41
C ARG A 36 18.75 -2.10 7.46
N GLY A 37 17.50 -1.73 7.65
CA GLY A 37 17.11 -0.36 7.89
C GLY A 37 17.33 0.02 9.35
N HIS A 38 17.61 1.29 9.58
CA HIS A 38 17.75 1.90 10.88
C HIS A 38 16.91 3.18 10.90
N VAL A 39 16.25 3.40 12.03
CA VAL A 39 15.48 4.61 12.28
C VAL A 39 15.91 5.13 13.65
N GLU A 40 16.20 6.43 13.71
CA GLU A 40 16.45 7.14 14.95
C GLU A 40 15.46 8.29 15.05
N VAL A 41 14.75 8.35 16.17
CA VAL A 41 13.75 9.38 16.45
C VAL A 41 13.97 9.92 17.85
N LYS A 42 14.14 11.24 17.94
CA LYS A 42 14.43 11.98 19.17
C LYS A 42 13.63 13.28 19.19
N GLY A 43 13.33 13.77 20.39
CA GLY A 43 12.65 15.06 20.58
C GLY A 43 12.22 15.26 22.02
N SER A 44 11.54 16.37 22.28
CA SER A 44 10.97 16.68 23.59
C SER A 44 9.51 16.25 23.69
N ALA A 45 9.14 15.75 24.86
CA ALA A 45 7.78 15.40 25.24
C ALA A 45 7.53 15.80 26.71
N ALA A 46 8.07 16.93 27.15
CA ALA A 46 8.03 17.39 28.54
C ALA A 46 6.61 17.58 29.09
N GLN A 47 5.64 17.81 28.21
CA GLN A 47 4.23 17.91 28.54
C GLN A 47 3.59 16.55 28.89
N PHE A 48 4.23 15.42 28.56
CA PHE A 48 3.73 14.08 28.84
C PHE A 48 4.44 13.47 30.07
N PRO A 49 3.74 12.65 30.87
CA PRO A 49 4.37 11.98 32.01
C PRO A 49 5.35 10.90 31.54
N ASP A 50 6.36 10.61 32.36
CA ASP A 50 7.28 9.51 32.13
C ASP A 50 6.52 8.17 32.02
N GLY A 51 7.02 7.29 31.15
CA GLY A 51 6.36 6.03 30.82
C GLY A 51 5.25 6.15 29.76
N THR A 52 4.95 7.36 29.25
CA THR A 52 4.07 7.52 28.09
C THR A 52 4.65 6.79 26.88
N GLU A 53 3.85 5.90 26.29
CA GLU A 53 4.21 5.15 25.09
C GLU A 53 3.79 5.94 23.85
N LEU A 54 4.77 6.24 23.01
CA LEU A 54 4.60 6.94 21.75
C LEU A 54 4.78 5.93 20.60
N ARG A 55 3.99 6.13 19.56
CA ARG A 55 4.03 5.34 18.33
C ARG A 55 4.70 6.16 17.24
N VAL A 56 5.83 5.70 16.76
CA VAL A 56 6.51 6.25 15.59
C VAL A 56 6.01 5.51 14.36
N GLU A 57 5.42 6.21 13.40
CA GLU A 57 5.01 5.65 12.11
C GLU A 57 5.86 6.23 11.00
N VAL A 58 6.51 5.36 10.22
CA VAL A 58 7.22 5.78 9.01
C VAL A 58 6.29 5.58 7.83
N VAL A 59 5.89 6.67 7.19
CA VAL A 59 4.93 6.66 6.08
C VAL A 59 5.63 7.08 4.80
N VAL A 60 5.44 6.36 3.70
CA VAL A 60 6.00 6.75 2.40
C VAL A 60 5.28 7.99 1.88
N LYS A 61 6.04 9.00 1.43
CA LYS A 61 5.49 10.16 0.73
C LYS A 61 5.22 9.82 -0.73
N GLY A 62 4.07 10.26 -1.22
CA GLY A 62 3.69 10.11 -2.61
C GLY A 62 2.18 10.16 -2.79
N ASN A 63 1.76 10.20 -4.06
CA ASN A 63 0.36 10.17 -4.44
C ASN A 63 -0.13 8.72 -4.43
N PHE A 64 -0.44 8.23 -3.23
CA PHE A 64 -1.08 6.95 -3.02
C PHE A 64 -2.53 7.20 -2.59
N SER A 65 -3.43 6.29 -2.98
CA SER A 65 -4.83 6.36 -2.56
C SER A 65 -5.02 6.19 -1.04
N ARG A 66 -3.99 5.67 -0.34
CA ARG A 66 -3.94 5.54 1.13
C ARG A 66 -2.50 5.74 1.65
N PRO A 67 -2.31 6.28 2.86
CA PRO A 67 -0.99 6.37 3.49
C PRO A 67 -0.36 4.98 3.63
N MET A 68 0.85 4.82 3.09
CA MET A 68 1.59 3.55 3.14
C MET A 68 2.53 3.55 4.33
N VAL A 69 2.11 2.91 5.42
CA VAL A 69 2.92 2.77 6.63
C VAL A 69 3.99 1.70 6.36
N GLY A 70 5.24 2.13 6.21
CA GLY A 70 6.38 1.25 5.98
C GLY A 70 6.94 0.63 7.24
N ALA A 71 6.81 1.28 8.39
CA ALA A 71 7.20 0.69 9.67
C ALA A 71 6.50 1.36 10.84
N PHE A 72 6.39 0.63 11.95
CA PHE A 72 5.96 1.16 13.23
C PHE A 72 7.01 0.84 14.30
N PHE A 73 7.27 1.82 15.17
CA PHE A 73 8.19 1.65 16.29
C PHE A 73 7.58 2.23 17.56
N ARG A 74 8.08 1.76 18.69
CA ARG A 74 7.72 2.28 20.00
C ARG A 74 8.82 3.22 20.49
N ALA A 75 8.40 4.35 21.04
CA ALA A 75 9.23 5.24 21.81
C ALA A 75 8.59 5.42 23.19
N ARG A 76 9.40 5.73 24.20
CA ARG A 76 8.89 5.98 25.55
C ARG A 76 9.42 7.31 26.06
N VAL A 77 8.56 8.05 26.75
CA VAL A 77 8.94 9.31 27.42
C VAL A 77 9.70 8.98 28.71
N GLN A 78 10.88 9.58 28.87
CA GLN A 78 11.73 9.51 30.05
C GLN A 78 12.44 10.84 30.27
N GLY A 79 12.26 11.45 31.45
CA GLY A 79 12.86 12.75 31.77
C GLY A 79 12.40 13.87 30.83
N GLY A 80 11.16 13.79 30.32
CA GLY A 80 10.62 14.76 29.36
C GLY A 80 11.19 14.69 27.94
N GLN A 81 12.00 13.67 27.63
CA GLN A 81 12.47 13.34 26.29
C GLN A 81 11.88 12.00 25.87
N PHE A 82 11.83 11.72 24.57
CA PHE A 82 11.57 10.36 24.10
C PHE A 82 12.74 9.82 23.29
N VAL A 83 13.00 8.53 23.48
CA VAL A 83 13.97 7.77 22.69
C VAL A 83 13.26 6.54 22.15
N GLN A 84 13.42 6.30 20.86
CA GLN A 84 12.93 5.10 20.21
C GLN A 84 13.75 3.88 20.68
N GLU A 85 13.08 2.77 20.98
CA GLU A 85 13.78 1.49 21.18
C GLU A 85 14.43 1.03 19.87
N GLU A 86 15.66 0.52 19.93
CA GLU A 86 16.38 0.06 18.75
C GLU A 86 15.59 -1.05 18.05
N THR A 87 15.29 -0.83 16.77
CA THR A 87 14.66 -1.81 15.91
C THR A 87 15.39 -1.86 14.58
N ARG A 88 15.48 -3.05 13.99
CA ARG A 88 16.21 -3.30 12.76
C ARG A 88 15.25 -3.84 11.70
N PRO A 89 14.40 -2.98 11.10
CA PRO A 89 13.55 -3.38 9.99
C PRO A 89 14.37 -3.88 8.79
N ALA A 90 13.66 -4.43 7.80
CA ALA A 90 14.22 -4.60 6.47
C ALA A 90 14.69 -3.26 5.88
N GLU A 91 15.43 -3.32 4.79
CA GLU A 91 16.00 -2.15 4.13
C GLU A 91 14.93 -1.10 3.78
N PHE A 92 15.20 0.18 4.05
CA PHE A 92 14.38 1.27 3.56
C PHE A 92 14.79 1.59 2.11
N PRO A 93 13.89 1.43 1.13
CA PRO A 93 14.24 1.79 -0.24
C PRO A 93 14.48 3.30 -0.39
N PRO A 94 15.09 3.74 -1.52
CA PRO A 94 15.38 5.14 -1.77
C PRO A 94 14.10 5.93 -2.08
N LEU A 95 13.29 6.19 -1.05
CA LEU A 95 12.03 6.93 -1.12
C LEU A 95 12.07 8.10 -0.13
N SER A 96 11.12 9.03 -0.31
CA SER A 96 10.83 10.04 0.71
C SER A 96 9.80 9.50 1.70
N TYR A 97 10.00 9.85 2.97
CA TYR A 97 9.20 9.39 4.10
C TYR A 97 8.76 10.57 4.96
N THR A 98 7.59 10.43 5.58
CA THR A 98 7.17 11.25 6.72
C THR A 98 7.14 10.34 7.95
N VAL A 99 7.98 10.68 8.93
CA VAL A 99 8.01 10.04 10.24
C VAL A 99 7.03 10.78 11.14
N LYS A 100 5.99 10.10 11.59
CA LYS A 100 4.93 10.67 12.44
C LYS A 100 5.08 10.16 13.86
N LEU A 101 5.01 11.06 14.82
CA LEU A 101 4.96 10.72 16.24
C LEU A 101 3.50 10.79 16.70
N LYS A 102 2.96 9.68 17.18
CA LYS A 102 1.56 9.59 17.62
C LYS A 102 1.44 9.12 19.05
N LEU A 103 0.41 9.60 19.72
CA LEU A 103 -0.04 9.11 21.03
C LEU A 103 -1.39 8.45 20.87
N GLN A 104 -1.51 7.20 21.32
CA GLN A 104 -2.79 6.48 21.37
C GLN A 104 -3.16 6.29 22.84
N VAL A 105 -4.25 6.94 23.29
CA VAL A 105 -4.62 6.99 24.72
C VAL A 105 -4.99 5.61 25.25
N ASN A 106 -5.65 4.79 24.43
CA ASN A 106 -6.03 3.41 24.78
C ASN A 106 -4.83 2.49 25.08
N ASN A 107 -3.69 2.73 24.42
CA ASN A 107 -2.49 1.90 24.55
C ASN A 107 -1.65 2.24 25.78
N GLN A 108 -1.99 3.31 26.51
CA GLN A 108 -1.22 3.73 27.68
C GLN A 108 -1.50 2.85 28.90
N ALA A 109 -0.50 2.71 29.77
CA ALA A 109 -0.68 2.11 31.08
C ALA A 109 -1.79 2.85 31.87
N PRO A 110 -2.64 2.15 32.66
CA PRO A 110 -3.75 2.78 33.37
C PRO A 110 -3.43 4.08 34.14
N PRO A 111 -2.31 4.19 34.89
CA PRO A 111 -1.97 5.44 35.57
C PRO A 111 -1.64 6.58 34.60
N VAL A 112 -0.85 6.32 33.56
CA VAL A 112 -0.49 7.30 32.52
C VAL A 112 -1.72 7.76 31.76
N ARG A 113 -2.59 6.81 31.38
CA ARG A 113 -3.85 7.10 30.70
C ARG A 113 -4.73 8.06 31.50
N LYS A 114 -4.90 7.79 32.80
CA LYS A 114 -5.71 8.65 33.68
C LYS A 114 -5.13 10.07 33.76
N LEU A 115 -3.81 10.20 33.82
CA LEU A 115 -3.16 11.52 33.80
C LEU A 115 -3.38 12.26 32.48
N ILE A 116 -3.31 11.57 31.35
CA ILE A 116 -3.58 12.15 30.03
C ILE A 116 -5.06 12.57 29.91
N GLU A 117 -6.00 11.72 30.31
CA GLU A 117 -7.43 12.02 30.36
C GLU A 117 -7.71 13.26 31.23
N GLN A 118 -7.07 13.37 32.40
CA GLN A 118 -7.23 14.50 33.31
C GLN A 118 -6.59 15.79 32.80
N LYS A 119 -5.39 15.70 32.22
CA LYS A 119 -4.60 16.87 31.79
C LYS A 119 -5.10 17.46 30.47
N PHE A 120 -5.49 16.61 29.52
CA PHE A 120 -5.84 17.03 28.15
C PHE A 120 -7.33 16.85 27.83
N GLY A 121 -8.10 16.16 28.67
CA GLY A 121 -9.52 15.90 28.42
C GLY A 121 -9.78 14.89 27.29
N TRP A 122 -8.75 14.19 26.82
CA TRP A 122 -8.86 13.27 25.69
C TRP A 122 -9.56 11.97 26.07
N PRO A 123 -10.53 11.48 25.27
CA PRO A 123 -11.18 10.21 25.53
C PRO A 123 -10.24 9.02 25.29
N ARG A 124 -10.61 7.85 25.81
CA ARG A 124 -9.80 6.62 25.68
C ARG A 124 -9.49 6.22 24.25
N SER A 125 -10.41 6.47 23.32
CA SER A 125 -10.24 6.14 21.90
C SER A 125 -9.41 7.18 21.14
N HIS A 126 -9.00 8.27 21.79
CA HIS A 126 -8.28 9.36 21.14
C HIS A 126 -6.92 8.90 20.63
N THR A 127 -6.59 9.35 19.42
CA THR A 127 -5.26 9.24 18.82
C THR A 127 -4.85 10.64 18.39
N GLU A 128 -3.72 11.11 18.91
CA GLU A 128 -3.16 12.42 18.59
C GLU A 128 -1.89 12.26 17.76
N GLU A 129 -1.75 13.05 16.69
CA GLU A 129 -0.48 13.24 15.99
C GLU A 129 0.26 14.40 16.67
N LEU A 130 1.35 14.07 17.36
CA LEU A 130 2.09 15.02 18.19
C LEU A 130 3.03 15.90 17.36
N ASP A 131 3.69 15.28 16.38
CA ASP A 131 4.68 15.91 15.51
C ASP A 131 4.99 15.03 14.29
N PHE A 132 5.68 15.60 13.31
CA PHE A 132 6.17 14.87 12.13
C PHE A 132 7.49 15.45 11.61
N ALA A 133 8.25 14.60 10.93
CA ALA A 133 9.51 14.96 10.30
C ALA A 133 9.64 14.27 8.94
N ASP A 134 10.05 15.01 7.93
CA ASP A 134 10.29 14.44 6.62
C ASP A 134 11.74 13.96 6.49
N VAL A 135 11.91 12.75 5.98
CA VAL A 135 13.21 12.11 5.78
C VAL A 135 13.26 11.55 4.37
N THR A 136 14.31 11.89 3.62
CA THR A 136 14.54 11.33 2.28
C THR A 136 15.70 10.36 2.32
N VAL A 137 15.47 9.14 1.82
CA VAL A 137 16.50 8.13 1.63
C VAL A 137 16.85 8.11 0.15
N GLY A 138 18.13 8.29 -0.18
CA GLY A 138 18.60 8.34 -1.56
C GLY A 138 18.21 9.60 -2.32
N THR A 139 18.40 9.55 -3.63
CA THR A 139 18.12 10.63 -4.60
C THR A 139 16.84 10.34 -5.38
N GLU A 140 16.28 11.36 -6.03
CA GLU A 140 15.13 11.19 -6.91
C GLU A 140 15.39 10.19 -8.05
N ALA A 141 16.59 10.22 -8.63
CA ALA A 141 17.01 9.27 -9.67
C ALA A 141 17.06 7.82 -9.15
N GLU A 142 17.56 7.60 -7.94
CA GLU A 142 17.52 6.28 -7.30
C GLU A 142 16.09 5.85 -7.00
N SER A 143 15.24 6.77 -6.57
CA SER A 143 13.81 6.52 -6.32
C SER A 143 13.08 6.07 -7.59
N ALA A 144 13.29 6.77 -8.70
CA ALA A 144 12.68 6.45 -9.98
C ALA A 144 13.14 5.07 -10.48
N ARG A 145 14.46 4.79 -10.43
CA ARG A 145 15.02 3.47 -10.79
C ARG A 145 14.44 2.36 -9.93
N PHE A 146 14.35 2.58 -8.62
CA PHE A 146 13.81 1.60 -7.70
C PHE A 146 12.33 1.29 -7.98
N ARG A 147 11.48 2.30 -8.15
CA ARG A 147 10.06 2.10 -8.51
C ARG A 147 9.91 1.25 -9.77
N LEU A 148 10.69 1.56 -10.78
CA LEU A 148 10.68 0.87 -12.05
C LEU A 148 11.18 -0.59 -11.92
N GLU A 149 12.21 -0.83 -11.11
CA GLU A 149 12.63 -2.20 -10.74
C GLU A 149 11.50 -2.98 -10.07
N ILE A 150 10.80 -2.37 -9.11
CA ILE A 150 9.68 -3.00 -8.41
C ILE A 150 8.54 -3.33 -9.36
N LEU A 151 8.18 -2.43 -10.28
CA LEU A 151 7.17 -2.70 -11.31
C LEU A 151 7.57 -3.86 -12.23
N ARG A 152 8.82 -3.92 -12.69
CA ARG A 152 9.33 -5.06 -13.50
C ARG A 152 9.25 -6.38 -12.73
N ARG A 153 9.60 -6.38 -11.45
CA ARG A 153 9.52 -7.58 -10.59
C ARG A 153 8.07 -8.00 -10.35
N LEU A 154 7.16 -7.05 -10.12
CA LEU A 154 5.72 -7.31 -10.02
C LEU A 154 5.16 -7.86 -11.34
N LEU A 155 5.62 -7.35 -12.48
CA LEU A 155 5.21 -7.81 -13.80
C LEU A 155 5.61 -9.29 -13.97
N ALA A 156 6.87 -9.63 -13.74
CA ALA A 156 7.35 -11.00 -13.81
C ALA A 156 6.59 -11.95 -12.86
N LEU A 157 6.31 -11.51 -11.62
CA LEU A 157 5.52 -12.31 -10.67
C LEU A 157 4.05 -12.48 -11.11
N SER A 158 3.47 -11.46 -11.74
CA SER A 158 2.11 -11.54 -12.29
C SER A 158 2.04 -12.46 -13.51
N GLU A 159 3.07 -12.49 -14.36
CA GLU A 159 3.20 -13.42 -15.48
C GLU A 159 3.34 -14.86 -14.98
N GLU A 160 4.20 -15.10 -13.99
CA GLU A 160 4.30 -16.41 -13.33
C GLU A 160 2.95 -16.83 -12.75
N LEU A 161 2.21 -15.92 -12.10
CA LEU A 161 0.86 -16.23 -11.60
C LEU A 161 -0.10 -16.64 -12.72
N ILE A 162 -0.12 -15.91 -13.84
CA ILE A 162 -0.93 -16.27 -15.01
C ILE A 162 -0.55 -17.65 -15.53
N GLN A 163 0.75 -17.96 -15.64
CA GLN A 163 1.23 -19.27 -16.06
C GLN A 163 0.74 -20.38 -15.13
N VAL A 164 0.88 -20.22 -13.82
CA VAL A 164 0.41 -21.22 -12.83
C VAL A 164 -1.11 -21.42 -12.90
N VAL A 165 -1.88 -20.35 -13.08
CA VAL A 165 -3.35 -20.41 -13.20
C VAL A 165 -3.77 -21.09 -14.51
N ASN A 166 -2.96 -20.98 -15.57
CA ASN A 166 -3.22 -21.60 -16.86
C ASN A 166 -2.77 -23.07 -16.93
N THR A 167 -1.94 -23.54 -15.98
CA THR A 167 -1.59 -24.96 -15.85
C THR A 167 -2.82 -25.85 -15.66
N LEU A 168 -3.90 -25.31 -15.10
CA LEU A 168 -5.22 -25.94 -15.06
C LEU A 168 -6.06 -25.41 -16.23
N GLU A 169 -6.22 -26.24 -17.28
CA GLU A 169 -7.14 -25.90 -18.37
C GLU A 169 -8.59 -25.82 -17.85
N PRO A 170 -9.44 -24.95 -18.43
CA PRO A 170 -10.87 -24.95 -18.15
C PRO A 170 -11.47 -26.34 -18.42
N GLY A 171 -11.86 -27.07 -17.37
CA GLY A 171 -12.47 -28.41 -17.48
C GLY A 171 -11.61 -29.57 -16.97
N THR A 172 -10.33 -29.34 -16.66
CA THR A 172 -9.45 -30.35 -16.06
C THR A 172 -9.77 -30.65 -14.60
N ALA A 173 -10.58 -29.83 -13.92
CA ALA A 173 -11.00 -30.05 -12.52
C ALA A 173 -11.86 -31.31 -12.30
N LYS A 174 -12.15 -32.12 -13.32
CA LYS A 174 -12.90 -33.36 -13.15
C LYS A 174 -12.05 -34.42 -12.43
N PRO A 175 -12.65 -35.23 -11.53
CA PRO A 175 -11.93 -36.31 -10.84
C PRO A 175 -11.30 -37.33 -11.80
N ILE A 176 -10.32 -38.08 -11.27
CA ILE A 176 -9.45 -39.09 -11.92
C ILE A 176 -10.17 -40.02 -12.93
N ALA A 177 -11.48 -40.24 -12.76
CA ALA A 177 -12.28 -41.11 -13.63
C ALA A 177 -12.26 -40.69 -15.12
N ASP A 178 -12.08 -39.40 -15.42
CA ASP A 178 -12.16 -38.87 -16.79
C ASP A 178 -10.83 -38.34 -17.36
N ASN A 179 -9.74 -38.32 -16.58
CA ASN A 179 -8.45 -37.78 -17.03
C ASN A 179 -7.27 -38.53 -16.38
N PRO A 180 -6.53 -39.37 -17.14
CA PRO A 180 -5.40 -40.14 -16.63
C PRO A 180 -4.21 -39.27 -16.18
N ASP A 181 -4.10 -38.05 -16.70
CA ASP A 181 -3.02 -37.12 -16.37
C ASP A 181 -3.40 -36.16 -15.21
N TRP A 182 -4.55 -36.39 -14.57
CA TRP A 182 -5.09 -35.48 -13.56
C TRP A 182 -4.18 -35.35 -12.35
N GLU A 183 -3.69 -36.46 -11.82
CA GLU A 183 -2.83 -36.48 -10.63
C GLU A 183 -1.50 -35.76 -10.89
N ALA A 184 -0.91 -35.97 -12.07
CA ALA A 184 0.33 -35.31 -12.47
C ALA A 184 0.15 -33.79 -12.65
N THR A 185 -0.91 -33.39 -13.35
CA THR A 185 -1.24 -31.96 -13.59
C THR A 185 -1.53 -31.24 -12.28
N HIS A 186 -2.32 -31.86 -11.41
CA HIS A 186 -2.65 -31.33 -10.10
C HIS A 186 -1.41 -31.19 -9.19
N THR A 187 -0.58 -32.22 -9.12
CA THR A 187 0.66 -32.19 -8.35
C THR A 187 1.60 -31.09 -8.84
N ALA A 188 1.71 -30.91 -10.16
CA ALA A 188 2.49 -29.83 -10.76
C ALA A 188 1.93 -28.45 -10.39
N PHE A 189 0.62 -28.26 -10.50
CA PHE A 189 -0.06 -27.02 -10.13
C PHE A 189 0.17 -26.64 -8.66
N VAL A 190 -0.06 -27.56 -7.73
CA VAL A 190 0.12 -27.31 -6.28
C VAL A 190 1.56 -26.93 -5.98
N LYS A 191 2.52 -27.65 -6.56
CA LYS A 191 3.95 -27.37 -6.39
C LYS A 191 4.31 -25.97 -6.89
N GLN A 192 3.86 -25.61 -8.09
CA GLN A 192 4.11 -24.29 -8.67
C GLN A 192 3.47 -23.16 -7.85
N ALA A 193 2.21 -23.32 -7.42
CA ALA A 193 1.51 -22.35 -6.58
C ALA A 193 2.23 -22.10 -5.25
N ARG A 194 2.74 -23.15 -4.60
CA ARG A 194 3.54 -23.03 -3.36
C ARG A 194 4.86 -22.31 -3.58
N VAL A 195 5.57 -22.64 -4.66
CA VAL A 195 6.85 -21.99 -5.02
C VAL A 195 6.62 -20.50 -5.27
N LEU A 196 5.61 -20.14 -6.04
CA LEU A 196 5.28 -18.75 -6.32
C LEU A 196 4.84 -17.99 -5.06
N GLY A 197 4.03 -18.61 -4.21
CA GLY A 197 3.68 -18.06 -2.89
C GLY A 197 4.92 -17.77 -2.02
N GLY A 198 5.92 -18.65 -2.06
CA GLY A 198 7.21 -18.45 -1.40
C GLY A 198 8.01 -17.28 -1.99
N LYS A 199 8.04 -17.13 -3.32
CA LYS A 199 8.69 -16.00 -4.01
C LYS A 199 8.06 -14.68 -3.62
N VAL A 200 6.73 -14.55 -3.70
CA VAL A 200 6.01 -13.31 -3.35
C VAL A 200 6.19 -12.96 -1.88
N ARG A 201 6.11 -13.95 -0.97
CA ARG A 201 6.38 -13.71 0.45
C ARG A 201 7.80 -13.21 0.69
N ARG A 202 8.80 -13.76 0.00
CA ARG A 202 10.20 -13.29 0.11
C ARG A 202 10.32 -11.86 -0.39
N PHE A 203 9.76 -11.57 -1.56
CA PHE A 203 9.75 -10.23 -2.15
C PHE A 203 9.11 -9.19 -1.22
N SER A 204 7.94 -9.50 -0.65
CA SER A 204 7.22 -8.61 0.29
C SER A 204 7.98 -8.27 1.58
N ARG A 205 9.03 -9.04 1.92
CA ARG A 205 9.82 -8.89 3.15
C ARG A 205 11.23 -8.35 2.89
N GLU A 206 11.58 -8.11 1.63
CA GLU A 206 12.90 -7.66 1.24
C GLU A 206 13.15 -6.21 1.68
N PHE A 207 12.09 -5.41 1.65
CA PHE A 207 12.11 -4.00 2.01
C PHE A 207 11.13 -3.73 3.15
N ALA A 208 11.38 -2.67 3.92
CA ALA A 208 10.43 -2.20 4.94
C ALA A 208 9.08 -1.82 4.31
N VAL A 209 9.13 -1.28 3.09
CA VAL A 209 7.97 -0.91 2.32
C VAL A 209 8.26 -1.03 0.84
N LEU A 210 7.26 -1.36 0.04
CA LEU A 210 7.35 -1.37 -1.40
C LEU A 210 6.47 -0.27 -1.99
N PRO A 211 6.91 0.45 -3.03
CA PRO A 211 6.00 1.24 -3.85
C PRO A 211 4.96 0.29 -4.45
N ASP A 212 3.74 0.79 -4.67
CA ASP A 212 2.65 0.01 -5.28
C ASP A 212 2.19 -1.20 -4.45
N GLN A 213 2.12 -1.03 -3.12
CA GLN A 213 1.63 -2.05 -2.19
C GLN A 213 0.22 -2.55 -2.54
N ASP A 214 -0.62 -1.73 -3.18
CA ASP A 214 -1.93 -2.13 -3.68
C ASP A 214 -1.84 -3.27 -4.72
N LEU A 215 -0.82 -3.25 -5.58
CA LEU A 215 -0.56 -4.31 -6.55
C LEU A 215 -0.05 -5.57 -5.84
N LEU A 216 0.84 -5.41 -4.86
CA LEU A 216 1.34 -6.53 -4.06
C LEU A 216 0.24 -7.18 -3.21
N ASP A 217 -0.69 -6.40 -2.66
CA ASP A 217 -1.84 -6.89 -1.91
C ASP A 217 -2.77 -7.67 -2.84
N THR A 218 -3.01 -7.17 -4.06
CA THR A 218 -3.80 -7.85 -5.10
C THR A 218 -3.15 -9.19 -5.51
N LEU A 219 -1.82 -9.20 -5.70
CA LEU A 219 -1.04 -10.39 -5.98
C LEU A 219 -1.13 -11.41 -4.83
N SER A 220 -0.97 -10.95 -3.59
CA SER A 220 -1.03 -11.77 -2.39
C SER A 220 -2.43 -12.37 -2.17
N ASN A 221 -3.49 -11.59 -2.40
CA ASN A 221 -4.87 -12.06 -2.34
C ASN A 221 -5.15 -13.13 -3.38
N SER A 222 -4.65 -12.94 -4.60
CA SER A 222 -4.77 -13.93 -5.68
C SER A 222 -4.06 -15.24 -5.32
N LEU A 223 -2.86 -15.16 -4.74
CA LEU A 223 -2.10 -16.33 -4.28
C LEU A 223 -2.72 -17.04 -3.08
N ASN A 224 -3.32 -16.29 -2.14
CA ASN A 224 -4.05 -16.90 -1.02
C ASN A 224 -5.25 -17.72 -1.53
N LYS A 225 -5.98 -17.19 -2.52
CA LYS A 225 -7.05 -17.95 -3.19
C LYS A 225 -6.51 -19.15 -3.94
N LEU A 226 -5.42 -19.00 -4.68
CA LEU A 226 -4.77 -20.10 -5.39
C LEU A 226 -4.32 -21.21 -4.43
N SER A 227 -3.76 -20.84 -3.28
CA SER A 227 -3.37 -21.79 -2.24
C SER A 227 -4.58 -22.49 -1.61
N ALA A 228 -5.71 -21.81 -1.45
CA ALA A 228 -6.94 -22.43 -0.97
C ALA A 228 -7.45 -23.46 -1.99
N ILE A 229 -7.48 -23.10 -3.28
CA ILE A 229 -7.83 -24.01 -4.39
C ILE A 229 -6.93 -25.25 -4.36
N ALA A 230 -5.61 -25.06 -4.30
CA ALA A 230 -4.64 -26.15 -4.19
C ALA A 230 -4.93 -27.09 -3.00
N GLN A 231 -5.25 -26.54 -1.82
CA GLN A 231 -5.60 -27.35 -0.64
C GLN A 231 -6.93 -28.09 -0.79
N HIS A 232 -7.93 -27.47 -1.44
CA HIS A 232 -9.22 -28.12 -1.71
C HIS A 232 -9.05 -29.30 -2.66
N MET A 233 -8.25 -29.12 -3.71
CA MET A 233 -7.95 -30.15 -4.69
C MET A 233 -7.10 -31.29 -4.09
N GLU A 234 -6.11 -31.00 -3.22
CA GLU A 234 -5.36 -32.01 -2.45
C GLU A 234 -6.27 -32.88 -1.57
N LYS A 235 -7.39 -32.32 -1.09
CA LYS A 235 -8.37 -33.05 -0.27
C LYS A 235 -9.45 -33.75 -1.10
N GLY A 236 -9.43 -33.63 -2.43
CA GLY A 236 -10.45 -34.17 -3.32
C GLY A 236 -11.83 -33.52 -3.14
N LEU A 237 -11.89 -32.27 -2.66
CA LEU A 237 -13.14 -31.57 -2.33
C LEU A 237 -13.63 -30.68 -3.48
N ASP A 238 -14.95 -30.68 -3.71
CA ASP A 238 -15.76 -29.84 -4.61
C ASP A 238 -15.02 -29.18 -5.81
N PRO A 239 -14.94 -29.90 -6.95
CA PRO A 239 -14.28 -29.37 -8.15
C PRO A 239 -15.00 -28.17 -8.78
N ALA A 240 -16.31 -28.01 -8.55
CA ALA A 240 -17.07 -26.91 -9.14
C ALA A 240 -16.77 -25.57 -8.44
N GLY A 241 -16.70 -25.58 -7.11
CA GLY A 241 -16.25 -24.43 -6.32
C GLY A 241 -14.83 -24.01 -6.67
N ALA A 242 -13.91 -24.97 -6.76
CA ALA A 242 -12.52 -24.74 -7.16
C ALA A 242 -12.41 -24.12 -8.57
N GLN A 243 -13.19 -24.60 -9.54
CA GLN A 243 -13.17 -24.07 -10.91
C GLN A 243 -13.71 -22.64 -11.01
N ARG A 244 -14.79 -22.33 -10.26
CA ARG A 244 -15.30 -20.96 -10.16
C ARG A 244 -14.25 -20.01 -9.58
N ASP A 245 -13.59 -20.45 -8.51
CA ASP A 245 -12.57 -19.66 -7.83
C ASP A 245 -11.31 -19.48 -8.70
N LEU A 246 -10.91 -20.50 -9.46
CA LEU A 246 -9.85 -20.40 -10.46
C LEU A 246 -10.18 -19.35 -11.54
N GLY A 247 -11.43 -19.30 -12.01
CA GLY A 247 -11.90 -18.27 -12.94
C GLY A 247 -11.80 -16.85 -12.37
N TYR A 248 -12.08 -16.67 -11.07
CA TYR A 248 -11.85 -15.40 -10.38
C TYR A 248 -10.36 -15.05 -10.33
N VAL A 249 -9.50 -15.99 -9.92
CA VAL A 249 -8.05 -15.77 -9.84
C VAL A 249 -7.48 -15.41 -11.21
N ARG A 250 -7.94 -16.05 -12.30
CA ARG A 250 -7.51 -15.75 -13.68
C ARG A 250 -7.85 -14.31 -14.09
N ARG A 251 -9.08 -13.85 -13.79
CA ARG A 251 -9.48 -12.45 -14.08
C ARG A 251 -8.63 -11.46 -13.29
N TRP A 252 -8.41 -11.73 -12.00
CA TRP A 252 -7.62 -10.87 -11.14
C TRP A 252 -6.15 -10.84 -11.54
N SER A 253 -5.55 -11.98 -11.89
CA SER A 253 -4.15 -12.03 -12.33
C SER A 253 -3.95 -11.30 -13.66
N THR A 254 -4.90 -11.42 -14.59
CA THR A 254 -4.86 -10.71 -15.88
C THR A 254 -5.03 -9.20 -15.68
N GLY A 255 -5.97 -8.78 -14.83
CA GLY A 255 -6.16 -7.37 -14.47
C GLY A 255 -4.93 -6.78 -13.78
N LEU A 256 -4.37 -7.49 -12.79
CA LEU A 256 -3.13 -7.11 -12.13
C LEU A 256 -1.97 -6.94 -13.12
N HIS A 257 -1.80 -7.90 -14.04
CA HIS A 257 -0.76 -7.82 -15.05
C HIS A 257 -0.93 -6.59 -15.95
N ALA A 258 -2.16 -6.32 -16.39
CA ALA A 258 -2.47 -5.13 -17.18
C ALA A 258 -2.21 -3.82 -16.39
N ASP A 259 -2.58 -3.78 -15.11
CA ASP A 259 -2.37 -2.63 -14.23
C ASP A 259 -0.88 -2.35 -14.01
N VAL A 260 -0.08 -3.39 -13.74
CA VAL A 260 1.39 -3.27 -13.59
C VAL A 260 1.99 -2.76 -14.90
N ASN A 261 1.62 -3.37 -16.03
CA ASN A 261 2.11 -2.98 -17.34
C ASN A 261 1.72 -1.54 -17.72
N GLY A 262 0.51 -1.10 -17.36
CA GLY A 262 0.05 0.27 -17.58
C GLY A 262 0.84 1.33 -16.81
N ARG A 263 1.41 0.95 -15.65
CA ARG A 263 2.26 1.84 -14.82
C ARG A 263 3.72 1.90 -15.29
N LEU A 264 4.16 1.00 -16.17
CA LEU A 264 5.50 1.08 -16.76
C LEU A 264 5.60 2.24 -17.76
N PRO A 265 6.80 2.86 -17.90
CA PRO A 265 7.07 3.80 -19.00
C PRO A 265 6.75 3.16 -20.34
N VAL A 266 6.32 3.98 -21.31
CA VAL A 266 5.83 3.51 -22.61
C VAL A 266 6.83 2.60 -23.31
N GLU A 267 8.12 2.91 -23.19
CA GLU A 267 9.25 2.19 -23.77
C GLU A 267 9.42 0.78 -23.19
N GLU A 268 8.87 0.51 -22.00
CA GLU A 268 9.00 -0.76 -21.29
C GLU A 268 7.71 -1.57 -21.24
N ARG A 269 6.62 -1.06 -21.81
CA ARG A 269 5.35 -1.78 -21.84
C ARG A 269 5.48 -2.99 -22.75
N VAL A 270 5.13 -4.16 -22.22
CA VAL A 270 5.12 -5.42 -22.97
C VAL A 270 3.70 -5.77 -23.36
N GLY A 271 3.51 -6.30 -24.58
CA GLY A 271 2.19 -6.52 -25.18
C GLY A 271 1.18 -7.22 -24.27
N LEU A 272 0.03 -6.57 -24.09
CA LEU A 272 -1.20 -7.23 -23.68
C LEU A 272 -1.90 -7.76 -24.95
N PRO A 273 -2.49 -8.97 -24.94
CA PRO A 273 -3.43 -9.36 -25.99
C PRO A 273 -4.64 -8.41 -25.92
N GLY A 274 -4.65 -7.37 -26.75
CA GLY A 274 -5.77 -6.43 -26.91
C GLY A 274 -5.45 -4.94 -26.87
N ALA A 275 -4.22 -4.53 -26.55
CA ALA A 275 -3.85 -3.11 -26.67
C ALA A 275 -3.49 -2.80 -28.13
N ARG A 276 -4.48 -2.42 -28.94
CA ARG A 276 -4.18 -1.72 -30.20
C ARG A 276 -3.37 -0.47 -29.84
N PRO A 277 -2.22 -0.22 -30.50
CA PRO A 277 -1.65 1.12 -30.49
C PRO A 277 -2.74 2.07 -30.97
N LYS A 278 -2.98 3.18 -30.26
CA LYS A 278 -3.64 4.31 -30.92
C LYS A 278 -2.69 4.74 -32.03
N ASP A 279 -3.09 4.54 -33.28
CA ASP A 279 -2.39 5.12 -34.40
C ASP A 279 -2.33 6.64 -34.21
N PRO A 280 -1.18 7.30 -34.38
CA PRO A 280 -1.05 8.74 -34.21
C PRO A 280 -1.60 9.53 -35.42
N GLY A 281 -2.67 9.04 -36.06
CA GLY A 281 -3.13 9.54 -37.35
C GLY A 281 -4.65 9.65 -37.55
N GLU A 282 -5.46 9.52 -36.49
CA GLU A 282 -6.91 9.77 -36.58
C GLU A 282 -7.28 11.09 -35.88
N ASP A 283 -6.69 12.18 -36.36
CA ASP A 283 -7.23 13.55 -36.24
C ASP A 283 -7.31 14.10 -37.67
N GLU A 284 -8.16 13.52 -38.51
CA GLU A 284 -8.69 14.22 -39.68
C GLU A 284 -10.14 14.54 -39.37
N ASP A 285 -10.34 15.74 -38.83
CA ASP A 285 -11.61 16.45 -38.95
C ASP A 285 -11.97 16.49 -40.44
N PRO A 286 -13.11 15.94 -40.88
CA PRO A 286 -13.61 16.29 -42.18
C PRO A 286 -13.97 17.78 -42.15
N GLU A 287 -13.20 18.58 -42.89
CA GLU A 287 -13.60 19.92 -43.30
C GLU A 287 -15.00 19.81 -43.92
N ASP A 288 -16.01 20.33 -43.21
CA ASP A 288 -17.32 20.60 -43.77
C ASP A 288 -17.12 21.67 -44.86
N GLU A 289 -16.94 21.21 -46.10
CA GLU A 289 -17.05 22.03 -47.30
C GLU A 289 -18.48 22.60 -47.34
N ASP A 290 -18.59 23.91 -47.10
CA ASP A 290 -19.75 24.73 -47.46
C ASP A 290 -20.00 24.56 -48.98
N PRO A 291 -21.16 24.03 -49.43
CA PRO A 291 -21.51 24.10 -50.82
C PRO A 291 -21.92 25.53 -51.15
N GLU A 292 -21.13 26.12 -52.05
CA GLU A 292 -21.33 27.40 -52.70
C GLU A 292 -22.76 27.61 -53.22
N ASP A 293 -23.12 28.89 -53.21
CA ASP A 293 -24.21 29.51 -53.94
C ASP A 293 -24.37 28.95 -55.37
N GLU A 294 -25.55 28.42 -55.70
CA GLU A 294 -26.07 28.43 -57.07
C GLU A 294 -27.51 28.95 -57.09
N ASP A 295 -27.66 30.12 -57.70
CA ASP A 295 -28.85 30.78 -58.23
C ASP A 295 -30.16 29.95 -58.33
N ARG A 296 -31.21 30.44 -57.66
CA ARG A 296 -32.58 30.63 -58.22
C ARG A 296 -33.57 31.29 -57.27
#